data_AF-A0AAD6FVD8-F1
#
_entry.id   AF-A0AAD6FVD8-F1
#
_cell.length_a   1.000
_cell.length_b   1.000
_cell.length_c   1.000
_cell.angle_alpha   90.00
_cell.angle_beta   90.00
_cell.angle_gamma   90.00
#
_symmetry.space_group_name_H-M   'P 1'
#
loop_
_entity.id
_entity.type
_entity.pdbx_description
1 polymer ?
#
loop_
_entity_poly.entity_id
_entity_poly.type
_entity_poly.pdbx_seq_one_letter_code
_entity_poly.pdbx_strand_id
1 'polypeptide(L)'
;MAALRRWVNEGGGFLLSQVSAAQPFSPFWFTVEPQDTLAIRGNSALLNCSAHSDAATPARIEWKKDGTFMSLISDERRNILPDGSLLFTHVTHNKHNKPDEGTYQCVATIDNLGSISSQTARLSVADRDTEALSDQCAHPQSSFISKCPSE
;
A
#
# COMPACT_ATOMS: atom_id res chain seq x y z
N MET A 1 22.38 -80.81 25.79
CA MET A 1 22.09 -79.47 25.22
C MET A 1 21.49 -78.64 26.36
N ALA A 2 22.22 -77.75 27.04
CA ALA A 2 22.55 -76.37 26.63
C ALA A 2 21.30 -75.61 26.16
N ALA A 3 20.87 -74.47 26.69
CA ALA A 3 21.40 -73.62 27.76
C ALA A 3 20.28 -72.71 28.32
N LEU A 4 20.58 -72.17 29.50
CA LEU A 4 19.88 -71.21 30.36
C LEU A 4 19.40 -69.88 29.72
N ARG A 5 18.33 -69.33 30.34
CA ARG A 5 18.04 -67.89 30.60
C ARG A 5 17.68 -67.05 29.36
N ARG A 6 16.85 -66.00 29.43
CA ARG A 6 16.72 -64.96 30.46
C ARG A 6 15.40 -64.20 30.21
N TRP A 7 14.66 -63.86 31.26
CA TRP A 7 13.67 -62.80 31.21
C TRP A 7 14.37 -61.48 30.87
N VAL A 8 13.88 -60.75 29.87
CA VAL A 8 14.13 -59.31 29.69
C VAL A 8 12.76 -58.67 29.45
N ASN A 9 12.16 -58.15 30.52
CA ASN A 9 11.44 -56.88 30.42
C ASN A 9 12.47 -55.82 30.06
N GLU A 10 12.15 -54.86 29.17
CA GLU A 10 12.56 -53.43 29.21
C GLU A 10 12.26 -52.78 27.85
N GLY A 11 11.59 -51.63 27.86
CA GLY A 11 11.66 -50.65 26.77
C GLY A 11 10.55 -50.72 25.71
N GLY A 12 9.31 -50.50 26.10
CA GLY A 12 8.30 -49.96 25.19
C GLY A 12 8.69 -48.54 24.76
N GLY A 13 9.60 -48.44 23.79
CA GLY A 13 9.92 -47.19 23.12
C GLY A 13 8.76 -46.81 22.21
N PHE A 14 7.86 -45.98 22.71
CA PHE A 14 7.03 -45.16 21.84
C PHE A 14 8.00 -44.35 20.98
N LEU A 15 8.06 -44.66 19.69
CA LEU A 15 8.62 -43.73 18.71
C LEU A 15 7.75 -42.48 18.84
N LEU A 16 8.24 -41.48 19.56
CA LEU A 16 7.68 -40.15 19.51
C LEU A 16 7.84 -39.72 18.06
N SER A 17 6.82 -39.96 17.25
CA SER A 17 6.66 -39.27 15.98
C SER A 17 6.85 -37.81 16.32
N GLN A 18 7.89 -37.18 15.76
CA GLN A 18 8.02 -35.74 15.79
C GLN A 18 6.80 -35.21 15.03
N VAL A 19 5.72 -34.97 15.75
CA VAL A 19 4.63 -34.16 15.25
C VAL A 19 5.28 -32.80 15.08
N SER A 20 5.65 -32.49 13.83
CA SER A 20 6.16 -31.17 13.48
C SER A 20 5.10 -30.18 13.94
N ALA A 21 5.38 -29.43 15.01
CA ALA A 21 4.47 -28.44 15.51
C ALA A 21 4.23 -27.45 14.37
N ALA A 22 3.04 -27.50 13.77
CA ALA A 22 2.64 -26.50 12.80
C ALA A 22 2.77 -25.14 13.51
N GLN A 23 3.56 -24.23 12.94
CA GLN A 23 3.68 -22.90 13.51
C GLN A 23 2.28 -22.29 13.59
N PRO A 24 1.92 -21.64 14.72
CA PRO A 24 0.63 -20.98 14.83
C PRO A 24 0.53 -19.91 13.74
N PHE A 25 -0.55 -19.96 12.96
CA PHE A 25 -0.88 -18.91 12.00
C PHE A 25 -1.00 -17.59 12.75
N SER A 26 -0.13 -16.63 12.43
CA SER A 26 -0.24 -15.27 12.95
C SER A 26 -1.13 -14.47 11.99
N PRO A 27 -2.30 -13.97 12.41
CA PRO A 27 -3.14 -13.18 11.53
C PRO A 27 -2.48 -11.84 11.20
N PHE A 28 -2.73 -11.35 9.98
CA PHE A 28 -2.38 -10.00 9.56
C PHE A 28 -3.40 -9.49 8.54
N TRP A 29 -3.77 -8.21 8.65
CA TRP A 29 -4.86 -7.60 7.88
C TRP A 29 -4.65 -6.09 7.74
N PHE A 30 -5.34 -5.49 6.76
CA PHE A 30 -5.36 -4.04 6.64
C PHE A 30 -6.30 -3.41 7.67
N THR A 31 -5.79 -2.44 8.42
CA THR A 31 -6.60 -1.58 9.30
C THR A 31 -7.08 -0.33 8.56
N VAL A 32 -6.32 0.11 7.55
CA VAL A 32 -6.68 1.19 6.65
C VAL A 32 -6.32 0.77 5.24
N GLU A 33 -7.27 0.90 4.33
CA GLU A 33 -7.10 0.64 2.91
C GLU A 33 -7.28 1.93 2.09
N PRO A 34 -6.58 2.07 0.95
CA PRO A 34 -6.66 3.28 0.15
C PRO A 34 -8.02 3.47 -0.48
N GLN A 35 -8.36 4.72 -0.76
CA GLN A 35 -9.62 5.12 -1.39
C GLN A 35 -9.34 5.98 -2.62
N ASP A 36 -10.26 5.96 -3.57
CA ASP A 36 -10.22 6.83 -4.74
C ASP A 36 -10.02 8.29 -4.30
N THR A 37 -9.05 8.96 -4.90
CA THR A 37 -8.61 10.29 -4.50
C THR A 37 -8.52 11.21 -5.71
N LEU A 38 -9.15 12.38 -5.61
CA LEU A 38 -8.97 13.47 -6.57
C LEU A 38 -7.97 14.48 -5.99
N ALA A 39 -6.78 14.52 -6.56
CA ALA A 39 -5.73 15.47 -6.20
C ALA A 39 -5.76 16.69 -7.13
N ILE A 40 -5.19 17.80 -6.65
CA ILE A 40 -5.05 19.04 -7.42
C ILE A 40 -3.59 19.17 -7.87
N ARG A 41 -3.35 19.45 -9.16
CA ARG A 41 -2.01 19.60 -9.75
C ARG A 41 -1.13 20.51 -8.90
N GLY A 42 0.06 20.02 -8.55
CA GLY A 42 1.05 20.75 -7.75
C GLY A 42 0.77 20.77 -6.24
N ASN A 43 -0.38 20.29 -5.77
CA ASN A 43 -0.65 20.08 -4.35
C ASN A 43 -0.12 18.71 -3.90
N SER A 44 0.06 18.55 -2.59
CA SER A 44 0.30 17.25 -1.99
C SER A 44 -0.94 16.36 -2.07
N ALA A 45 -0.73 15.05 -2.11
CA ALA A 45 -1.78 14.03 -2.02
C ALA A 45 -1.32 12.88 -1.12
N LEU A 46 -2.27 12.20 -0.48
CA LEU A 46 -1.99 11.10 0.43
C LEU A 46 -2.93 9.93 0.13
N LEU A 47 -2.35 8.75 -0.10
CA LEU A 47 -3.09 7.49 -0.17
C LEU A 47 -2.82 6.72 1.12
N ASN A 48 -3.85 6.61 1.97
CA ASN A 48 -3.70 5.98 3.27
C ASN A 48 -3.58 4.46 3.13
N CYS A 49 -2.66 3.87 3.88
CA CYS A 49 -2.59 2.42 4.05
C CYS A 49 -1.94 2.09 5.38
N SER A 50 -2.53 1.15 6.11
CA SER A 50 -1.93 0.60 7.33
C SER A 50 -2.34 -0.86 7.48
N ALA A 51 -1.41 -1.68 7.98
CA ALA A 51 -1.66 -3.09 8.28
C ALA A 51 -1.27 -3.40 9.72
N HIS A 52 -2.01 -4.31 10.34
CA HIS A 52 -1.73 -4.83 11.67
C HIS A 52 -1.38 -6.32 11.58
N SER A 53 -0.54 -6.77 12.50
CA SER A 53 -0.24 -8.19 12.68
C SER A 53 0.08 -8.50 14.13
N ASP A 54 -0.33 -9.69 14.56
CA ASP A 54 0.03 -10.25 15.86
C ASP A 54 1.45 -10.88 15.84
N ALA A 55 2.13 -10.87 14.70
CA ALA A 55 3.50 -11.35 14.57
C ALA A 55 4.49 -10.43 15.30
N ALA A 56 5.64 -11.00 15.71
CA ALA A 56 6.69 -10.23 16.38
C ALA A 56 7.33 -9.15 15.47
N THR A 57 7.26 -9.31 14.15
CA THR A 57 7.78 -8.37 13.16
C THR A 57 6.65 -7.57 12.50
N PRO A 58 6.81 -6.25 12.34
CA PRO A 58 5.81 -5.43 11.64
C PRO A 58 5.77 -5.78 10.16
N ALA A 59 4.60 -5.57 9.54
CA ALA A 59 4.45 -5.70 8.10
C ALA A 59 5.25 -4.61 7.37
N ARG A 60 6.06 -5.00 6.39
CA ARG A 60 6.65 -4.09 5.42
C ARG A 60 5.57 -3.70 4.41
N ILE A 61 5.38 -2.40 4.22
CA ILE A 61 4.45 -1.85 3.23
C ILE A 61 5.19 -1.45 1.96
N GLU A 62 4.65 -1.89 0.83
CA GLU A 62 5.08 -1.53 -0.52
C GLU A 62 3.87 -1.13 -1.36
N TRP A 63 4.10 -0.35 -2.42
CA TRP A 63 3.02 0.13 -3.28
C TRP A 63 3.20 -0.34 -4.71
N LYS A 64 2.08 -0.70 -5.33
CA LYS A 64 1.97 -0.90 -6.78
C LYS A 64 1.25 0.28 -7.40
N LYS A 65 1.71 0.67 -8.59
CA LYS A 65 1.01 1.56 -9.51
C LYS A 65 0.76 0.80 -10.80
N ASP A 66 -0.48 0.76 -11.25
CA ASP A 66 -0.91 0.11 -12.48
C ASP A 66 -0.42 -1.35 -12.57
N GLY A 67 -0.50 -2.06 -11.42
CA GLY A 67 -0.08 -3.45 -11.27
C GLY A 67 1.41 -3.69 -11.06
N THR A 68 2.26 -2.66 -11.18
CA THR A 68 3.73 -2.78 -11.06
C THR A 68 4.22 -2.19 -9.74
N PHE A 69 5.14 -2.87 -9.05
CA PHE A 69 5.75 -2.32 -7.84
C PHE A 69 6.51 -1.03 -8.14
N MET A 70 6.25 -0.02 -7.31
CA MET A 70 6.90 1.27 -7.43
C MET A 70 8.34 1.18 -6.91
N SER A 71 9.27 1.78 -7.67
CA SER A 71 10.62 2.08 -7.16
C SER A 71 10.67 3.54 -6.73
N LEU A 72 10.99 3.77 -5.46
CA LEU A 72 11.11 5.12 -4.88
C LEU A 72 12.56 5.61 -4.81
N ILE A 73 13.53 4.80 -5.28
CA ILE A 73 14.97 5.07 -5.11
C ILE A 73 15.38 6.41 -5.73
N SER A 74 14.79 6.79 -6.85
CA SER A 74 15.06 8.04 -7.55
C SER A 74 13.86 8.99 -7.57
N ASP A 75 12.85 8.76 -6.72
CA ASP A 75 11.64 9.55 -6.68
C ASP A 75 11.51 10.31 -5.36
N GLU A 76 12.11 11.49 -5.32
CA GLU A 76 12.07 12.35 -4.13
C GLU A 76 10.66 12.90 -3.84
N ARG A 77 9.75 12.87 -4.84
CA ARG A 77 8.42 13.43 -4.69
C ARG A 77 7.47 12.48 -3.97
N ARG A 78 7.74 11.17 -4.01
CA ARG A 78 6.87 10.12 -3.48
C ARG A 78 7.56 9.38 -2.33
N ASN A 79 6.92 9.35 -1.18
CA ASN A 79 7.47 8.76 0.03
C ASN A 79 6.44 7.86 0.71
N ILE A 80 6.87 6.71 1.22
CA ILE A 80 6.06 5.88 2.10
C ILE A 80 6.28 6.36 3.53
N LEU A 81 5.21 6.78 4.19
CA LEU A 81 5.21 7.22 5.57
C LEU A 81 5.36 6.03 6.53
N PRO A 82 5.74 6.26 7.81
CA PRO A 82 5.94 5.18 8.78
C PRO A 82 4.70 4.29 9.03
N ASP A 83 3.51 4.81 8.79
CA ASP A 83 2.24 4.07 8.91
C ASP A 83 1.93 3.20 7.69
N GLY A 84 2.67 3.36 6.58
CA GLY A 84 2.46 2.69 5.30
C GLY A 84 1.84 3.57 4.20
N SER A 85 1.35 4.77 4.56
CA SER A 85 0.66 5.66 3.64
C SER A 85 1.60 6.22 2.56
N LEU A 86 1.14 6.31 1.32
CA LEU A 86 1.92 6.89 0.21
C LEU A 86 1.65 8.39 0.10
N LEU A 87 2.67 9.19 0.43
CA LEU A 87 2.65 10.64 0.30
C LEU A 87 3.25 11.08 -1.04
N PHE A 88 2.52 11.94 -1.74
CA PHE A 88 3.01 12.75 -2.85
C PHE A 88 3.24 14.17 -2.32
N THR A 89 4.48 14.64 -2.35
CA THR A 89 4.80 16.04 -1.97
C THR A 89 4.12 17.04 -2.91
N HIS A 90 4.10 16.73 -4.21
CA HIS A 90 3.31 17.42 -5.21
C HIS A 90 2.95 16.48 -6.36
N VAL A 91 1.67 16.47 -6.75
CA VAL A 91 1.19 15.68 -7.89
C VAL A 91 1.45 16.40 -9.21
N THR A 92 1.92 15.66 -10.21
CA THR A 92 2.25 16.14 -11.55
C THR A 92 1.21 15.65 -12.54
N HIS A 93 0.67 16.60 -13.30
CA HIS A 93 -0.25 16.34 -14.39
C HIS A 93 -0.02 17.38 -15.49
N ASN A 94 0.27 16.92 -16.71
CA ASN A 94 0.28 17.76 -17.88
C ASN A 94 -0.33 17.00 -19.08
N LYS A 95 -0.57 17.72 -20.18
CA LYS A 95 -1.27 17.17 -21.36
C LYS A 95 -0.64 15.91 -21.95
N HIS A 96 0.67 15.76 -21.84
CA HIS A 96 1.42 14.66 -22.47
C HIS A 96 1.97 13.64 -21.47
N ASN A 97 1.96 13.97 -20.18
CA ASN A 97 2.57 13.18 -19.13
C ASN A 97 1.77 13.31 -17.84
N LYS A 98 1.28 12.17 -17.36
CA LYS A 98 0.47 12.03 -16.16
C LYS A 98 1.10 10.97 -15.25
N PRO A 99 2.32 11.21 -14.74
CA PRO A 99 3.11 10.17 -14.11
C PRO A 99 2.51 9.69 -12.79
N ASP A 100 1.70 10.53 -12.13
CA ASP A 100 1.09 10.24 -10.83
C ASP A 100 -0.35 9.76 -10.96
N GLU A 101 -1.05 10.07 -12.06
CA GLU A 101 -2.40 9.53 -12.29
C GLU A 101 -2.32 8.02 -12.54
N GLY A 102 -3.20 7.25 -11.92
CA GLY A 102 -3.25 5.80 -12.12
C GLY A 102 -3.92 5.07 -10.98
N THR A 103 -3.71 3.76 -10.98
CA THR A 103 -4.40 2.80 -10.12
C THR A 103 -3.40 2.24 -9.10
N TYR A 104 -3.65 2.51 -7.82
CA TYR A 104 -2.73 2.22 -6.72
C TYR A 104 -3.23 1.08 -5.85
N GLN A 105 -2.29 0.24 -5.39
CA GLN A 105 -2.59 -0.87 -4.48
C GLN A 105 -1.47 -1.01 -3.45
N CYS A 106 -1.85 -1.12 -2.18
CA CYS A 106 -0.94 -1.34 -1.09
C CYS A 106 -0.68 -2.83 -0.90
N VAL A 107 0.57 -3.23 -0.63
CA VAL A 107 0.97 -4.61 -0.39
C VAL A 107 1.69 -4.68 0.95
N ALA A 108 1.16 -5.48 1.87
CA ALA A 108 1.75 -5.71 3.18
C ALA A 108 2.42 -7.09 3.20
N THR A 109 3.72 -7.12 3.53
CA THR A 109 4.55 -8.34 3.53
C THR A 109 5.14 -8.56 4.92
N ILE A 110 5.01 -9.78 5.43
CA ILE A 110 5.67 -10.24 6.66
C ILE A 110 6.56 -11.41 6.30
N ASP A 111 7.85 -11.30 6.63
CA ASP A 111 8.83 -12.34 6.37
C ASP A 111 8.39 -13.66 7.01
N ASN A 112 8.46 -14.75 6.25
CA ASN A 112 8.04 -16.11 6.62
C ASN A 112 6.52 -16.33 6.78
N LEU A 113 5.68 -15.31 6.59
CA LEU A 113 4.23 -15.44 6.63
C LEU A 113 3.59 -15.22 5.24
N GLY A 114 4.14 -14.28 4.47
CA GLY A 114 3.71 -13.98 3.10
C GLY A 114 3.24 -12.54 2.93
N SER A 115 2.44 -12.31 1.88
CA SER A 115 1.97 -10.97 1.50
C SER A 115 0.46 -10.95 1.26
N ILE A 116 -0.19 -9.86 1.66
CA ILE A 116 -1.58 -9.53 1.32
C ILE A 116 -1.62 -8.23 0.51
N SER A 117 -2.62 -8.08 -0.35
CA SER A 117 -2.83 -6.87 -1.15
C SER A 117 -4.15 -6.21 -0.78
N SER A 118 -4.17 -4.89 -0.65
CA SER A 118 -5.38 -4.12 -0.37
C SER A 118 -6.31 -4.11 -1.58
N GLN A 119 -7.49 -3.52 -1.41
CA GLN A 119 -8.26 -2.99 -2.51
C GLN A 119 -7.46 -1.98 -3.31
N THR A 120 -7.95 -1.76 -4.52
CA THR A 120 -7.37 -0.85 -5.48
C THR A 120 -8.02 0.52 -5.36
N ALA A 121 -7.23 1.59 -5.45
CA ALA A 121 -7.71 2.97 -5.42
C ALA A 121 -7.18 3.76 -6.61
N ARG A 122 -8.03 4.59 -7.24
CA ARG A 122 -7.63 5.45 -8.35
C ARG A 122 -7.23 6.84 -7.84
N LEU A 123 -6.03 7.28 -8.22
CA LEU A 123 -5.60 8.67 -8.05
C LEU A 123 -5.85 9.41 -9.37
N SER A 124 -6.76 10.38 -9.34
CA SER A 124 -7.02 11.31 -10.46
C SER A 124 -6.46 12.69 -10.11
N VAL A 125 -6.06 13.46 -11.13
CA VAL A 125 -5.51 14.81 -10.94
C VAL A 125 -6.34 15.82 -11.72
N ALA A 126 -6.88 16.82 -11.01
CA ALA A 126 -7.48 18.00 -11.60
C ALA A 126 -6.44 19.13 -11.71
N ASP A 127 -6.57 19.99 -12.71
CA ASP A 127 -5.73 21.19 -12.80
C ASP A 127 -6.11 22.19 -11.69
N ARG A 128 -5.18 23.09 -11.34
CA ARG A 128 -5.50 24.21 -10.46
C ARG A 128 -6.33 25.20 -11.27
N ASP A 129 -7.58 25.40 -10.90
CA ASP A 129 -8.48 26.41 -11.48
C ASP A 129 -8.07 27.85 -11.12
N THR A 130 -6.79 28.19 -11.20
CA THR A 130 -6.35 29.59 -11.33
C THR A 130 -6.44 30.05 -12.79
N GLU A 131 -6.49 29.14 -13.75
CA GLU A 131 -6.62 29.43 -15.20
C GLU A 131 -8.08 29.44 -15.66
N ALA A 132 -8.98 28.72 -14.97
CA ALA A 132 -10.42 28.77 -15.24
C ALA A 132 -11.07 30.10 -14.82
N LEU A 133 -10.45 30.84 -13.89
CA LEU A 133 -10.88 32.18 -13.49
C LEU A 133 -10.33 33.29 -14.39
N SER A 134 -9.27 33.05 -15.18
CA SER A 134 -8.79 33.98 -16.21
C SER A 134 -9.48 33.79 -17.56
N ASP A 135 -9.80 32.55 -17.93
CA ASP A 135 -10.46 32.24 -19.22
C ASP A 135 -11.92 32.72 -19.26
N GLN A 136 -12.56 32.89 -18.10
CA GLN A 136 -13.89 33.49 -18.00
C GLN A 136 -13.91 35.01 -18.16
N CYS A 137 -12.79 35.72 -17.94
CA CYS A 137 -12.71 37.15 -18.27
C CYS A 137 -12.48 37.39 -19.79
N ALA A 138 -12.19 36.36 -20.60
CA ALA A 138 -11.88 36.47 -22.04
C ALA A 138 -13.02 36.06 -22.99
N HIS A 139 -14.15 35.54 -22.49
CA HIS A 139 -15.28 35.15 -23.35
C HIS A 139 -16.26 36.31 -23.58
N PRO A 140 -16.42 36.82 -24.82
CA PRO A 140 -17.29 37.98 -25.11
C PRO A 140 -18.80 37.68 -24.98
N GLN A 141 -19.21 36.48 -24.54
CA GLN A 141 -20.61 36.09 -24.40
C GLN A 141 -20.99 35.54 -23.00
N SER A 142 -20.15 35.69 -21.98
CA SER A 142 -20.53 35.25 -20.62
C SER A 142 -21.40 36.32 -19.93
N SER A 143 -22.65 35.96 -19.60
CA SER A 143 -23.58 36.79 -18.82
C SER A 143 -23.31 36.78 -17.31
N PHE A 144 -22.16 36.25 -16.88
CA PHE A 144 -21.77 36.21 -15.48
C PHE A 144 -20.82 37.36 -15.17
N ILE A 145 -21.32 38.34 -14.42
CA ILE A 145 -20.50 39.36 -13.76
C ILE A 145 -19.83 38.70 -12.55
N SER A 146 -18.82 37.85 -12.78
CA SER A 146 -17.81 37.62 -11.75
C SER A 146 -16.80 38.77 -11.86
N LYS A 147 -16.75 39.59 -10.82
CA LYS A 147 -15.83 40.72 -10.70
C LYS A 147 -14.39 40.15 -10.82
N CYS A 148 -13.68 40.43 -11.91
CA CYS A 148 -12.26 40.07 -12.00
C CYS A 148 -11.53 40.74 -10.79
N PRO A 149 -10.62 40.05 -10.08
CA PRO A 149 -9.95 40.61 -8.91
C PRO A 149 -9.16 41.84 -9.34
N SER A 150 -9.48 43.00 -8.77
CA SER A 150 -8.63 44.19 -8.89
C SER A 150 -7.49 44.08 -7.87
N GLU A 151 -6.26 44.19 -8.38
CA GLU A 151 -4.97 44.43 -7.70
C GLU A 151 -4.91 44.32 -6.16
#